data_AF-A0A9X3C1Y8-F1
#
_entry.id   AF-A0A9X3C1Y8-F1
#
_cell.length_a   1.000
_cell.length_b   1.000
_cell.length_c   1.000
_cell.angle_alpha   90.00
_cell.angle_beta   90.00
_cell.angle_gamma   90.00
#
_symmetry.space_group_name_H-M   'P 1'
#
loop_
_entity.id
_entity.type
_entity.pdbx_description
1 polymer ?
#
loop_
_entity_poly.entity_id
_entity_poly.type
_entity_poly.pdbx_seq_one_letter_code
_entity_poly.pdbx_strand_id
1 'polypeptide(L)'
;MTDGMAAGCWLVAGAAYLGLEAIAAAAQPGYRYAVNFISDLGQPSSPLHTVMNAAFVVQGTLFLAAAILLARRTGRGNGVFVGCAAANAVGNVVVASVPSGGSGIAWVHVSAAAVAIVGGNAAILAGHRLVSQSRWYRRASVGVAALGFLAFGILAVPAVSATGVLLPGAVWERTSVYTIIGWQLLSALWLVRRRRVG
;
A
#
# COMPACT_ATOMS: atom_id res chain seq x y z
N MET A 1 14.27 11.08 18.35
CA MET A 1 12.92 10.60 18.71
C MET A 1 12.02 10.33 17.50
N THR A 2 11.91 11.26 16.53
CA THR A 2 11.05 11.16 15.34
C THR A 2 11.26 9.91 14.45
N ASP A 3 12.50 9.56 14.08
CA ASP A 3 12.77 8.41 13.18
C ASP A 3 12.27 7.05 13.72
N GLY A 4 12.15 6.91 15.04
CA GLY A 4 11.76 5.68 15.71
C GLY A 4 10.25 5.58 15.82
N MET A 5 9.57 6.71 16.00
CA MET A 5 8.12 6.78 15.85
C MET A 5 7.72 6.50 14.40
N ALA A 6 8.39 7.13 13.43
CA ALA A 6 8.15 6.88 12.02
C ALA A 6 8.41 5.42 11.63
N ALA A 7 9.55 4.86 12.08
CA ALA A 7 9.84 3.44 11.86
C ALA A 7 8.83 2.52 12.55
N GLY A 8 8.42 2.83 13.79
CA GLY A 8 7.41 2.08 14.51
C GLY A 8 6.08 2.06 13.77
N CYS A 9 5.58 3.22 13.34
CA CYS A 9 4.37 3.33 12.52
C CYS A 9 4.47 2.47 11.26
N TRP A 10 5.55 2.58 10.48
CA TRP A 10 5.73 1.79 9.26
C TRP A 10 5.92 0.29 9.49
N LEU A 11 6.61 -0.13 10.56
CA LEU A 11 6.72 -1.54 10.92
C LEU A 11 5.35 -2.12 11.29
N VAL A 12 4.63 -1.45 12.18
CA VAL A 12 3.31 -1.91 12.64
C VAL A 12 2.34 -1.97 11.49
N ALA A 13 2.27 -0.94 10.63
CA ALA A 13 1.30 -0.95 9.54
C ALA A 13 1.57 -2.08 8.53
N GLY A 14 2.84 -2.31 8.17
CA GLY A 14 3.18 -3.33 7.17
C GLY A 14 3.03 -4.74 7.72
N ALA A 15 3.45 -4.97 8.96
CA ALA A 15 3.27 -6.26 9.63
C ALA A 15 1.79 -6.57 9.89
N ALA A 16 1.02 -5.57 10.35
CA ALA A 16 -0.42 -5.71 10.54
C ALA A 16 -1.12 -6.02 9.21
N TYR A 17 -0.80 -5.29 8.13
CA TYR A 17 -1.43 -5.54 6.84
C TYR A 17 -1.24 -6.98 6.38
N LEU A 18 0.01 -7.46 6.31
CA LEU A 18 0.30 -8.81 5.81
C LEU A 18 -0.25 -9.90 6.75
N GLY A 19 -0.17 -9.69 8.07
CA GLY A 19 -0.69 -10.63 9.05
C GLY A 19 -2.21 -10.73 9.01
N LEU A 20 -2.90 -9.60 8.98
CA LEU A 20 -4.37 -9.55 8.93
C LEU A 20 -4.91 -10.04 7.57
N GLU A 21 -4.22 -9.75 6.46
CA GLU A 21 -4.54 -10.33 5.15
C GLU A 21 -4.41 -11.87 5.20
N ALA A 22 -3.30 -12.39 5.75
CA ALA A 22 -3.10 -13.84 5.86
C ALA A 22 -4.17 -14.51 6.72
N ILE A 23 -4.57 -13.87 7.83
CA ILE A 23 -5.66 -14.36 8.69
C ILE A 23 -7.00 -14.37 7.93
N ALA A 24 -7.33 -13.26 7.25
CA ALA A 24 -8.57 -13.17 6.47
C ALA A 24 -8.60 -14.17 5.31
N ALA A 25 -7.47 -14.35 4.62
CA ALA A 25 -7.29 -15.32 3.54
C ALA A 25 -7.46 -16.77 4.02
N ALA A 26 -6.86 -17.11 5.16
CA ALA A 26 -6.98 -18.45 5.74
C ALA A 26 -8.42 -18.79 6.17
N ALA A 27 -9.20 -17.77 6.53
CA ALA A 27 -10.60 -17.95 6.92
C ALA A 27 -11.58 -18.00 5.73
N GLN A 28 -11.16 -17.60 4.53
CA GLN A 28 -12.01 -17.56 3.33
C GLN A 28 -11.92 -18.89 2.54
N PRO A 29 -13.00 -19.69 2.46
CA PRO A 29 -12.97 -20.97 1.78
C PRO A 29 -12.57 -20.85 0.30
N GLY A 30 -11.60 -21.66 -0.13
CA GLY A 30 -11.14 -21.69 -1.52
C GLY A 30 -10.30 -20.48 -1.96
N TYR A 31 -9.94 -19.58 -1.04
CA TYR A 31 -9.12 -18.42 -1.37
C TYR A 31 -7.71 -18.81 -1.83
N ARG A 32 -7.30 -18.26 -2.97
CA ARG A 32 -5.99 -18.47 -3.57
C ARG A 32 -5.39 -17.15 -4.01
N TYR A 33 -4.20 -16.86 -3.51
CA TYR A 33 -3.45 -15.63 -3.81
C TYR A 33 -3.19 -15.39 -5.30
N ALA A 34 -3.18 -16.44 -6.13
CA ALA A 34 -2.94 -16.32 -7.55
C ALA A 34 -4.16 -15.82 -8.36
N VAL A 35 -5.38 -15.98 -7.83
CA VAL A 35 -6.62 -15.79 -8.62
C VAL A 35 -7.71 -14.98 -7.93
N ASN A 36 -7.79 -14.98 -6.61
CA ASN A 36 -8.72 -14.12 -5.87
C ASN A 36 -8.09 -12.75 -5.65
N PHE A 37 -8.85 -11.68 -5.54
CA PHE A 37 -8.30 -10.35 -5.24
C PHE A 37 -8.09 -10.18 -3.73
N ILE A 38 -7.24 -9.25 -3.32
CA ILE A 38 -7.16 -8.81 -1.92
C ILE A 38 -8.51 -8.18 -1.53
N SER A 39 -9.09 -7.38 -2.44
CA SER A 39 -10.38 -6.74 -2.21
C SER A 39 -11.53 -7.72 -1.95
N ASP A 40 -11.45 -8.96 -2.44
CA ASP A 40 -12.42 -10.02 -2.11
C ASP A 40 -12.49 -10.30 -0.60
N LEU A 41 -11.37 -10.15 0.11
CA LEU A 41 -11.31 -10.36 1.55
C LEU A 41 -12.05 -9.27 2.34
N GLY A 42 -12.26 -8.08 1.75
CA GLY A 42 -12.97 -6.97 2.37
C GLY A 42 -14.49 -6.96 2.11
N GLN A 43 -14.98 -7.85 1.24
CA GLN A 43 -16.40 -7.93 0.89
C GLN A 43 -17.24 -8.42 2.09
N PRO A 44 -18.50 -7.98 2.27
CA PRO A 44 -19.36 -8.47 3.34
C PRO A 44 -19.60 -9.99 3.34
N SER A 45 -19.40 -10.65 2.20
CA SER A 45 -19.46 -12.11 2.06
C SER A 45 -18.23 -12.83 2.62
N SER A 46 -17.12 -12.13 2.86
CA SER A 46 -15.90 -12.68 3.46
C SER A 46 -16.07 -12.85 4.98
N PRO A 47 -15.76 -14.03 5.56
CA PRO A 47 -15.96 -14.30 6.99
C PRO A 47 -15.27 -13.32 7.93
N LEU A 48 -14.09 -12.83 7.55
CA LEU A 48 -13.28 -11.89 8.33
C LEU A 48 -13.12 -10.54 7.60
N HIS A 49 -14.17 -10.09 6.92
CA HIS A 49 -14.13 -8.83 6.17
C HIS A 49 -13.77 -7.61 7.01
N THR A 50 -14.24 -7.56 8.26
CA THR A 50 -13.89 -6.50 9.22
C THR A 50 -12.39 -6.47 9.52
N VAL A 51 -11.74 -7.64 9.57
CA VAL A 51 -10.30 -7.77 9.81
C VAL A 51 -9.51 -7.20 8.63
N MET A 52 -9.89 -7.55 7.39
CA MET A 52 -9.23 -7.00 6.20
C MET A 52 -9.48 -5.49 6.05
N ASN A 53 -10.70 -5.04 6.30
CA ASN A 53 -11.04 -3.62 6.21
C ASN A 53 -10.31 -2.79 7.28
N ALA A 54 -10.14 -3.34 8.50
CA ALA A 54 -9.28 -2.74 9.51
C ALA A 54 -7.81 -2.69 9.05
N ALA A 55 -7.31 -3.71 8.36
CA ALA A 55 -5.95 -3.74 7.82
C ALA A 55 -5.72 -2.60 6.82
N PHE A 56 -6.66 -2.34 5.91
CA PHE A 56 -6.58 -1.19 4.99
C PHE A 56 -6.50 0.14 5.74
N VAL A 57 -7.40 0.38 6.71
CA VAL A 57 -7.43 1.63 7.50
C VAL A 57 -6.12 1.82 8.26
N VAL A 58 -5.68 0.80 9.01
CA VAL A 58 -4.45 0.85 9.80
C VAL A 58 -3.23 1.11 8.91
N GLN A 59 -3.14 0.42 7.77
CA GLN A 59 -2.07 0.61 6.80
C GLN A 59 -2.01 2.05 6.28
N GLY A 60 -3.13 2.57 5.78
CA GLY A 60 -3.19 3.93 5.25
C GLY A 60 -2.86 5.01 6.30
N THR A 61 -3.48 4.92 7.47
CA THR A 61 -3.30 5.92 8.55
C THR A 61 -1.87 5.94 9.07
N LEU A 62 -1.27 4.79 9.36
CA LEU A 62 0.09 4.73 9.89
C LEU A 62 1.14 5.04 8.83
N PHE A 63 0.90 4.69 7.56
CA PHE A 63 1.76 5.10 6.46
C PHE A 63 1.85 6.62 6.34
N LEU A 64 0.71 7.31 6.39
CA LEU A 64 0.63 8.77 6.38
C LEU A 64 1.27 9.39 7.64
N ALA A 65 0.99 8.85 8.83
CA ALA A 65 1.56 9.35 10.08
C ALA A 65 3.10 9.36 10.03
N ALA A 66 3.71 8.26 9.60
CA ALA A 66 5.16 8.18 9.40
C ALA A 66 5.67 9.14 8.32
N ALA A 67 4.93 9.32 7.22
CA ALA A 67 5.28 10.29 6.18
C ALA A 67 5.34 11.73 6.72
N ILE A 68 4.35 12.13 7.52
CA ILE A 68 4.30 13.44 8.18
C ILE A 68 5.48 13.60 9.14
N LEU A 69 5.77 12.58 9.96
CA LEU A 69 6.89 12.60 10.90
C LEU A 69 8.23 12.78 10.18
N LEU A 70 8.46 12.05 9.09
CA LEU A 70 9.68 12.15 8.28
C LEU A 70 9.80 13.50 7.57
N ALA A 71 8.69 14.03 7.04
CA ALA A 71 8.67 15.34 6.39
C ALA A 71 9.06 16.45 7.37
N ARG A 72 8.44 16.47 8.56
CA ARG A 72 8.71 17.45 9.63
C ARG A 72 10.16 17.44 10.09
N ARG A 73 10.79 16.26 10.16
CA ARG A 73 12.18 16.10 10.57
C ARG A 73 13.15 16.93 9.72
N THR A 74 12.91 17.03 8.41
CA THR A 74 13.88 17.65 7.49
C THR A 74 13.71 19.16 7.33
N GLY A 75 12.65 19.76 7.88
CA GLY A 75 12.34 21.20 7.75
C GLY A 75 12.05 21.70 6.33
N ARG A 76 12.27 20.89 5.30
CA ARG A 76 12.02 21.19 3.88
C ARG A 76 10.63 20.72 3.47
N GLY A 77 9.96 21.50 2.61
CA GLY A 77 8.62 21.22 2.09
C GLY A 77 8.55 19.92 1.29
N ASN A 78 8.32 18.79 1.97
CA ASN A 78 8.08 17.50 1.34
C ASN A 78 6.58 17.28 1.07
N GLY A 79 5.90 18.34 0.63
CA GLY A 79 4.46 18.34 0.40
C GLY A 79 4.02 17.27 -0.60
N VAL A 80 4.85 16.99 -1.62
CA VAL A 80 4.58 15.91 -2.58
C VAL A 80 4.56 14.54 -1.91
N PHE A 81 5.56 14.23 -1.08
CA PHE A 81 5.60 12.94 -0.36
C PHE A 81 4.41 12.76 0.58
N VAL A 82 4.09 13.80 1.37
CA VAL A 82 2.94 13.77 2.27
C VAL A 82 1.63 13.70 1.50
N GLY A 83 1.50 14.44 0.39
CA GLY A 83 0.31 14.41 -0.48
C GLY A 83 0.09 13.03 -1.12
N CYS A 84 1.15 12.39 -1.61
CA CYS A 84 1.08 11.02 -2.13
C CYS A 84 0.70 10.02 -1.02
N ALA A 85 1.28 10.14 0.17
CA ALA A 85 0.91 9.31 1.32
C ALA A 85 -0.53 9.56 1.79
N ALA A 86 -1.02 10.80 1.69
CA ALA A 86 -2.40 11.16 2.00
C ALA A 86 -3.37 10.56 0.98
N ALA A 87 -3.05 10.62 -0.31
CA ALA A 87 -3.80 9.92 -1.35
C ALA A 87 -3.87 8.41 -1.07
N ASN A 88 -2.73 7.80 -0.70
CA ASN A 88 -2.71 6.40 -0.27
C ASN A 88 -3.65 6.12 0.91
N ALA A 89 -3.60 6.95 1.95
CA ALA A 89 -4.43 6.80 3.14
C ALA A 89 -5.93 6.95 2.83
N VAL A 90 -6.30 8.00 2.10
CA VAL A 90 -7.69 8.23 1.68
C VAL A 90 -8.21 7.07 0.84
N GLY A 91 -7.44 6.62 -0.15
CA GLY A 91 -7.81 5.48 -0.97
C GLY A 91 -8.07 4.22 -0.15
N ASN A 92 -7.18 3.88 0.80
CA ASN A 92 -7.37 2.73 1.69
C ASN A 92 -8.60 2.84 2.59
N VAL A 93 -8.86 4.01 3.17
CA VAL A 93 -10.04 4.24 4.02
C VAL A 93 -11.33 4.11 3.22
N VAL A 94 -11.36 4.63 1.99
CA VAL A 94 -12.52 4.51 1.11
C VAL A 94 -12.70 3.07 0.64
N VAL A 95 -11.64 2.34 0.30
CA VAL A 95 -11.69 0.89 -0.01
C VAL A 95 -12.28 0.08 1.14
N ALA A 96 -11.89 0.39 2.39
CA ALA A 96 -12.43 -0.26 3.57
C ALA A 96 -13.91 0.07 3.83
N SER A 97 -14.32 1.29 3.49
CA SER A 97 -15.70 1.78 3.70
C SER A 97 -16.66 1.38 2.59
N VAL A 98 -16.12 1.18 1.39
CA VAL A 98 -16.85 0.78 0.18
C VAL A 98 -16.20 -0.50 -0.36
N PRO A 99 -16.53 -1.68 0.22
CA PRO A 99 -16.02 -2.95 -0.27
C PRO A 99 -16.38 -3.23 -1.73
N SER A 100 -15.61 -4.10 -2.39
CA SER A 100 -15.90 -4.51 -3.76
C SER A 100 -17.24 -5.25 -3.86
N GLY A 101 -17.88 -5.21 -5.03
CA GLY A 101 -19.11 -5.97 -5.30
C GLY A 101 -20.45 -5.26 -5.00
N GLY A 102 -20.44 -4.04 -4.44
CA GLY A 102 -21.66 -3.25 -4.26
C GLY A 102 -22.26 -2.76 -5.58
N SER A 103 -23.51 -3.11 -5.89
CA SER A 103 -24.20 -2.66 -7.10
C SER A 103 -24.39 -1.13 -7.08
N GLY A 104 -24.11 -0.47 -8.21
CA GLY A 104 -24.24 0.98 -8.39
C GLY A 104 -23.04 1.84 -7.90
N ILE A 105 -22.23 1.34 -6.96
CA ILE A 105 -21.07 2.08 -6.39
C ILE A 105 -19.72 1.38 -6.57
N ALA A 106 -19.65 0.28 -7.32
CA ALA A 106 -18.41 -0.45 -7.61
C ALA A 106 -17.29 0.45 -8.18
N TRP A 107 -17.65 1.46 -8.96
CA TRP A 107 -16.70 2.43 -9.51
C TRP A 107 -15.97 3.23 -8.42
N VAL A 108 -16.61 3.48 -7.27
CA VAL A 108 -16.02 4.17 -6.12
C VAL A 108 -14.89 3.33 -5.54
N HIS A 109 -15.12 2.02 -5.35
CA HIS A 109 -14.10 1.09 -4.88
C HIS A 109 -12.90 1.06 -5.82
N VAL A 110 -13.14 0.89 -7.13
CA VAL A 110 -12.08 0.83 -8.15
C VAL A 110 -11.28 2.13 -8.17
N SER A 111 -11.95 3.28 -8.11
CA SER A 111 -11.31 4.60 -8.08
C SER A 111 -10.47 4.78 -6.81
N ALA A 112 -11.00 4.38 -5.65
CA ALA A 112 -10.30 4.44 -4.38
C ALA A 112 -9.07 3.52 -4.35
N ALA A 113 -9.18 2.29 -4.89
CA ALA A 113 -8.06 1.37 -5.02
C ALA A 113 -6.97 1.95 -5.94
N ALA A 114 -7.35 2.55 -7.07
CA ALA A 114 -6.41 3.23 -7.97
C ALA A 114 -5.68 4.39 -7.26
N VAL A 115 -6.42 5.24 -6.54
CA VAL A 115 -5.85 6.34 -5.74
C VAL A 115 -4.91 5.80 -4.66
N ALA A 116 -5.27 4.71 -3.99
CA ALA A 116 -4.44 4.06 -2.98
C ALA A 116 -3.11 3.59 -3.57
N ILE A 117 -3.17 2.84 -4.67
CA ILE A 117 -2.02 2.23 -5.34
C ILE A 117 -1.10 3.28 -5.95
N VAL A 118 -1.66 4.22 -6.72
CA VAL A 118 -0.89 5.30 -7.36
C VAL A 118 -0.26 6.21 -6.32
N GLY A 119 -1.04 6.63 -5.31
CA GLY A 119 -0.54 7.46 -4.22
C GLY A 119 0.60 6.79 -3.44
N GLY A 120 0.46 5.51 -3.11
CA GLY A 120 1.48 4.78 -2.35
C GLY A 120 2.78 4.61 -3.13
N ASN A 121 2.71 4.18 -4.39
CA ASN A 121 3.91 4.02 -5.23
C ASN A 121 4.55 5.37 -5.59
N ALA A 122 3.76 6.44 -5.75
CA ALA A 122 4.29 7.80 -5.91
C ALA A 122 5.00 8.29 -4.64
N ALA A 123 4.51 7.92 -3.46
CA ALA A 123 5.14 8.27 -2.19
C ALA A 123 6.54 7.64 -2.06
N ILE A 124 6.77 6.46 -2.62
CA ILE A 124 8.11 5.84 -2.70
C ILE A 124 9.08 6.76 -3.46
N LEU A 125 8.67 7.22 -4.65
CA LEU A 125 9.50 8.10 -5.50
C LEU A 125 9.75 9.45 -4.83
N ALA A 126 8.75 10.04 -4.19
CA ALA A 126 8.86 11.32 -3.52
C ALA A 126 9.64 11.24 -2.19
N GLY A 127 9.55 10.12 -1.48
CA GLY A 127 10.02 9.99 -0.10
C GLY A 127 11.35 9.28 0.11
N HIS A 128 11.86 8.49 -0.86
CA HIS A 128 13.03 7.63 -0.64
C HIS A 128 14.28 8.37 -0.13
N ARG A 129 14.51 9.61 -0.55
CA ARG A 129 15.68 10.41 -0.10
C ARG A 129 15.55 10.88 1.35
N LEU A 130 14.33 10.95 1.89
CA LEU A 130 14.09 11.29 3.29
C LEU A 130 14.52 10.14 4.22
N VAL A 131 14.50 8.91 3.70
CA VAL A 131 14.96 7.72 4.43
C VAL A 131 16.46 7.53 4.29
N SER A 132 17.00 7.61 3.07
CA SER A 132 18.42 7.35 2.82
C SER A 132 18.96 8.03 1.57
N GLN A 133 20.21 8.54 1.65
CA GLN A 133 20.97 9.07 0.52
C GLN A 133 21.82 8.00 -0.20
N SER A 134 21.82 6.76 0.30
CA SER A 134 22.59 5.66 -0.31
C SER A 134 22.15 5.40 -1.76
N ARG A 135 23.12 5.25 -2.67
CA ARG A 135 22.87 4.96 -4.09
C ARG A 135 22.09 3.65 -4.27
N TRP A 136 22.43 2.62 -3.49
CA TRP A 136 21.73 1.33 -3.52
C TRP A 136 20.27 1.48 -3.10
N TYR A 137 20.03 2.15 -1.96
CA TYR A 137 18.68 2.35 -1.44
C TYR A 137 17.79 3.12 -2.42
N ARG A 138 18.36 4.16 -3.05
CA ARG A 138 17.68 4.93 -4.09
C ARG A 138 17.27 4.06 -5.27
N ARG A 139 18.22 3.28 -5.83
CA ARG A 139 17.94 2.38 -6.96
C ARG A 139 16.88 1.34 -6.60
N ALA A 140 16.99 0.73 -5.42
CA ALA A 140 15.99 -0.22 -4.93
C ALA A 140 14.60 0.43 -4.80
N SER A 141 14.51 1.63 -4.21
CA SER A 141 13.23 2.34 -4.06
C SER A 141 12.59 2.68 -5.42
N VAL A 142 13.39 3.18 -6.37
CA VAL A 142 12.90 3.48 -7.72
C VAL A 142 12.45 2.20 -8.44
N GLY A 143 13.21 1.11 -8.33
CA GLY A 143 12.84 -0.19 -8.90
C GLY A 143 11.54 -0.73 -8.33
N VAL A 144 11.35 -0.64 -7.00
CA VAL A 144 10.12 -1.07 -6.33
C VAL A 144 8.91 -0.22 -6.77
N ALA A 145 9.06 1.10 -6.86
CA ALA A 145 8.00 1.96 -7.36
C ALA A 145 7.66 1.68 -8.83
N ALA A 146 8.68 1.49 -9.68
CA ALA A 146 8.48 1.15 -11.09
C ALA A 146 7.75 -0.18 -11.25
N LEU A 147 8.10 -1.20 -10.46
CA LEU A 147 7.39 -2.47 -10.43
C LEU A 147 5.91 -2.29 -10.02
N GLY A 148 5.64 -1.47 -9.00
CA GLY A 148 4.27 -1.19 -8.56
C GLY A 148 3.43 -0.47 -9.61
N PHE A 149 4.00 0.53 -10.29
CA PHE A 149 3.32 1.21 -11.40
C PHE A 149 3.11 0.30 -12.61
N LEU A 150 4.08 -0.55 -12.94
CA LEU A 150 3.94 -1.53 -14.01
C LEU A 150 2.82 -2.53 -13.69
N ALA A 151 2.80 -3.06 -12.46
CA ALA A 151 1.75 -3.96 -12.01
C ALA A 151 0.36 -3.29 -12.06
N PHE A 152 0.26 -2.03 -11.63
CA PHE A 152 -0.98 -1.26 -11.74
C PHE A 152 -1.39 -1.03 -13.20
N GLY A 153 -0.45 -0.71 -14.09
CA GLY A 153 -0.72 -0.56 -15.51
C GLY A 153 -1.29 -1.84 -16.12
N ILE A 154 -0.69 -3.00 -15.80
CA ILE A 154 -1.18 -4.31 -16.25
C ILE A 154 -2.56 -4.63 -15.66
N LEU A 155 -2.80 -4.33 -14.38
CA LEU A 155 -4.10 -4.47 -13.73
C LEU A 155 -5.18 -3.58 -14.38
N ALA A 156 -4.82 -2.38 -14.82
CA ALA A 156 -5.75 -1.41 -15.38
C ALA A 156 -6.16 -1.75 -16.83
N VAL A 157 -5.34 -2.49 -17.58
CA VAL A 157 -5.63 -2.84 -18.99
C VAL A 157 -7.03 -3.46 -19.14
N PRO A 158 -7.39 -4.57 -18.47
CA PRO A 158 -8.73 -5.16 -18.59
C PRO A 158 -9.88 -4.24 -18.17
N ALA A 159 -9.62 -3.24 -17.33
CA ALA A 159 -10.64 -2.28 -16.89
C ALA A 159 -10.95 -1.20 -17.95
N VAL A 160 -10.03 -0.97 -18.90
CA VAL A 160 -10.17 0.07 -19.95
C VAL A 160 -10.20 -0.50 -21.37
N SER A 161 -9.81 -1.76 -21.57
CA SER A 161 -9.74 -2.39 -22.88
C SER A 161 -10.83 -3.45 -23.06
N ALA A 162 -11.57 -3.38 -24.17
CA ALA A 162 -12.53 -4.42 -24.58
C ALA A 162 -11.83 -5.72 -25.07
N THR A 163 -10.54 -5.89 -24.79
CA THR A 163 -9.65 -6.79 -25.55
C THR A 163 -9.65 -8.25 -25.09
N GLY A 164 -10.51 -8.66 -24.16
CA GLY A 164 -10.65 -10.08 -23.77
C GLY A 164 -9.38 -10.74 -23.21
N VAL A 165 -8.32 -9.97 -22.89
CA VAL A 165 -7.06 -10.50 -22.37
C VAL A 165 -7.24 -10.88 -20.90
N LEU A 166 -7.24 -12.17 -20.61
CA LEU A 166 -7.26 -12.72 -19.25
C LEU A 166 -5.86 -12.66 -18.62
N LEU A 167 -5.52 -11.50 -18.05
CA LEU A 167 -4.35 -11.37 -17.18
C LEU A 167 -4.72 -11.82 -15.76
N PRO A 168 -3.78 -12.40 -14.98
CA PRO A 168 -4.02 -12.73 -13.57
C PRO A 168 -4.14 -11.45 -12.72
N GLY A 169 -5.28 -10.78 -12.78
CA GLY A 169 -5.51 -9.46 -12.14
C GLY A 169 -5.20 -9.47 -10.65
N ALA A 170 -5.54 -10.57 -9.97
CA ALA A 170 -5.20 -10.85 -8.58
C ALA A 170 -3.70 -10.70 -8.25
N VAL A 171 -2.82 -11.23 -9.09
CA VAL A 171 -1.36 -11.14 -8.89
C VAL A 171 -0.89 -9.71 -9.08
N TRP A 172 -1.44 -9.00 -10.07
CA TRP A 172 -1.06 -7.63 -10.37
C TRP A 172 -1.57 -6.64 -9.32
N GLU A 173 -2.79 -6.79 -8.81
CA GLU A 173 -3.29 -6.03 -7.65
C GLU A 173 -2.35 -6.19 -6.46
N ARG A 174 -2.04 -7.44 -6.07
CA ARG A 174 -1.09 -7.71 -4.98
C ARG A 174 0.27 -7.11 -5.22
N THR A 175 0.83 -7.30 -6.41
CA THR A 175 2.16 -6.75 -6.73
C THR A 175 2.17 -5.23 -6.58
N SER A 176 1.09 -4.56 -7.01
CA SER A 176 0.93 -3.11 -6.89
C SER A 176 0.89 -2.61 -5.43
N VAL A 177 0.31 -3.41 -4.54
CA VAL A 177 0.15 -3.10 -3.11
C VAL A 177 1.40 -3.51 -2.31
N TYR A 178 1.96 -4.68 -2.59
CA TYR A 178 3.11 -5.24 -1.88
C TYR A 178 4.40 -4.46 -2.16
N THR A 179 4.50 -3.74 -3.28
CA THR A 179 5.61 -2.79 -3.49
C THR A 179 5.59 -1.66 -2.46
N ILE A 180 4.41 -1.15 -2.11
CA ILE A 180 4.21 -0.11 -1.10
C ILE A 180 4.60 -0.66 0.28
N ILE A 181 4.03 -1.81 0.66
CA ILE A 181 4.26 -2.44 1.97
C ILE A 181 5.73 -2.88 2.10
N GLY A 182 6.29 -3.50 1.06
CA GLY A 182 7.67 -3.95 1.03
C GLY A 182 8.66 -2.78 1.16
N TRP A 183 8.43 -1.70 0.42
CA TRP A 183 9.26 -0.49 0.56
C TRP A 183 9.12 0.14 1.95
N GLN A 184 7.91 0.22 2.48
CA GLN A 184 7.64 0.72 3.82
C GLN A 184 8.41 -0.06 4.90
N LEU A 185 8.34 -1.40 4.87
CA LEU A 185 9.05 -2.27 5.81
C LEU A 185 10.56 -2.13 5.65
N LEU A 186 11.08 -2.13 4.42
CA LEU A 186 12.50 -1.87 4.15
C LEU A 186 12.96 -0.53 4.73
N SER A 187 12.16 0.52 4.51
CA SER A 187 12.43 1.86 5.00
C SER A 187 12.47 1.91 6.52
N ALA A 188 11.52 1.25 7.17
CA ALA A 188 11.43 1.21 8.63
C ALA A 188 12.62 0.46 9.24
N LEU A 189 12.99 -0.70 8.68
CA LEU A 189 14.20 -1.44 9.10
C LEU A 189 15.47 -0.60 8.92
N TRP A 190 15.56 0.17 7.83
CA TRP A 190 16.68 1.07 7.59
C TRP A 190 16.78 2.17 8.66
N LEU A 191 15.66 2.78 9.03
CA LEU A 191 15.58 3.80 10.09
C LEU A 191 15.94 3.22 11.47
N VAL A 192 15.49 2.00 11.79
CA VAL A 192 15.87 1.31 13.04
C VAL A 192 17.36 1.02 13.09
N ARG A 193 17.95 0.50 12.00
CA ARG A 193 19.39 0.18 11.93
C ARG A 193 20.25 1.43 12.13
N ARG A 194 19.90 2.55 11.49
CA ARG A 194 20.64 3.81 11.63
C ARG A 194 20.72 4.30 13.08
N ARG A 195 19.64 4.14 13.84
CA ARG A 195 19.61 4.52 15.27
C ARG A 195 20.46 3.67 16.19
N ARG A 196 20.77 2.43 15.79
CA ARG A 196 21.59 1.53 16.60
C ARG A 196 23.10 1.78 16.40
N VAL A 197 23.47 2.45 15.31
CA VAL A 197 24.86 2.62 14.89
C VAL A 197 25.39 4.05 15.15
N GLY A 198 24.49 5.03 15.34
CA GLY A 198 24.84 6.40 15.71
C GLY A 198 24.29 6.76 17.08
#